data_AF-A0A3A5B0S7-F1
#
_entry.id   AF-A0A3A5B0S7-F1
#
_cell.length_a   1.000
_cell.length_b   1.000
_cell.length_c   1.000
_cell.angle_alpha   90.00
_cell.angle_beta   90.00
_cell.angle_gamma   90.00
#
_symmetry.space_group_name_H-M   'P 1'
#
loop_
_entity.id
_entity.type
_entity.pdbx_description
1 polymer ?
#
loop_
_entity_poly.entity_id
_entity_poly.type
_entity_poly.pdbx_seq_one_letter_code
_entity_poly.pdbx_strand_id
1 'polypeptide(L)'
;MLSKVSRRHGPELGGDKPFAYCRCRQPRTILEDKMKIHRLALVLTAAFLVHLNAAHAAQADKDTGPQIQLTETTHDFGEVDEGALLEHRFKVLNPGNQTLHIEKVSPS
;
A
#
# COMPACT_ATOMS: atom_id res chain seq x y z
N MET A 1 -27.71 -52.62 -26.10
CA MET A 1 -27.14 -52.56 -27.47
C MET A 1 -25.62 -52.68 -27.36
N LEU A 2 -25.02 -53.49 -28.24
CA LEU A 2 -23.75 -54.21 -28.09
C LEU A 2 -22.51 -53.30 -28.00
N SER A 3 -21.67 -53.48 -26.99
CA SER A 3 -20.34 -52.86 -26.93
C SER A 3 -19.33 -53.68 -27.75
N LYS A 4 -18.69 -53.01 -28.71
CA LYS A 4 -17.60 -53.54 -29.54
C LYS A 4 -16.44 -53.99 -28.65
N VAL A 5 -16.18 -55.29 -28.59
CA VAL A 5 -14.96 -55.86 -27.98
C VAL A 5 -13.84 -55.81 -29.01
N SER A 6 -12.95 -54.82 -28.89
CA SER A 6 -11.71 -54.76 -29.65
C SER A 6 -10.68 -55.70 -29.01
N ARG A 7 -10.45 -56.86 -29.62
CA ARG A 7 -9.39 -57.79 -29.20
C ARG A 7 -8.07 -57.37 -29.86
N ARG A 8 -7.09 -56.93 -29.07
CA ARG A 8 -5.68 -56.99 -29.48
C ARG A 8 -5.07 -58.25 -28.91
N HIS A 9 -4.52 -59.09 -29.79
CA HIS A 9 -3.67 -60.22 -29.44
C HIS A 9 -2.36 -59.67 -28.86
N GLY A 10 -2.12 -59.94 -27.57
CA GLY A 10 -0.81 -59.86 -26.95
C GLY A 10 -0.17 -61.25 -26.90
N PRO A 11 1.17 -61.34 -26.81
CA PRO A 11 1.87 -62.61 -26.89
C PRO A 11 1.58 -63.50 -25.68
N GLU A 12 1.26 -64.76 -25.96
CA GLU A 12 1.01 -65.81 -24.97
C GLU A 12 2.31 -66.18 -24.26
N LEU A 13 2.45 -65.74 -23.01
CA LEU A 13 3.39 -66.34 -22.07
C LEU A 13 2.59 -67.30 -21.18
N GLY A 14 2.88 -68.59 -21.34
CA GLY A 14 2.24 -69.68 -20.64
C GLY A 14 2.35 -69.59 -19.11
N GLY A 15 1.31 -70.10 -18.44
CA GLY A 15 1.28 -70.26 -16.99
C GLY A 15 0.05 -69.62 -16.35
N ASP A 16 -0.99 -70.45 -16.15
CA ASP A 16 -2.01 -70.40 -15.11
C ASP A 16 -2.78 -69.10 -14.80
N LYS A 17 -4.07 -69.17 -15.21
CA LYS A 17 -5.28 -68.49 -14.69
C LYS A 17 -5.50 -67.01 -15.05
N PRO A 18 -6.65 -66.65 -15.68
CA PRO A 18 -7.02 -65.26 -15.87
C PRO A 18 -7.59 -64.70 -14.57
N PHE A 19 -6.79 -63.93 -13.83
CA PHE A 19 -7.32 -63.01 -12.82
C PHE A 19 -8.07 -61.88 -13.54
N ALA A 20 -9.39 -62.01 -13.66
CA ALA A 20 -10.27 -60.91 -14.06
C ALA A 20 -10.33 -59.88 -12.93
N TYR A 21 -9.55 -58.80 -13.03
CA TYR A 21 -9.71 -57.64 -12.14
C TYR A 21 -10.73 -56.65 -12.73
N CYS A 22 -11.72 -56.25 -11.94
CA CYS A 22 -12.66 -55.21 -12.31
C CYS A 22 -12.03 -53.85 -11.99
N ARG A 23 -11.64 -53.07 -13.02
CA ARG A 23 -11.05 -51.74 -12.82
C ARG A 23 -12.16 -50.74 -12.49
N CYS A 24 -12.34 -50.43 -11.20
CA CYS A 24 -13.21 -49.33 -10.79
C CYS A 24 -12.56 -48.00 -11.20
N ARG A 25 -13.21 -47.24 -12.09
CA ARG A 25 -12.74 -45.94 -12.57
C ARG A 25 -12.96 -44.92 -11.43
N GLN A 26 -11.92 -44.60 -10.68
CA GLN A 26 -11.96 -43.55 -9.64
C GLN A 26 -12.48 -42.21 -10.23
N PRO A 27 -13.44 -41.53 -9.58
CA PRO A 27 -13.88 -40.20 -9.99
C PRO A 27 -12.79 -39.17 -9.68
N ARG A 28 -12.24 -38.58 -10.73
CA ARG A 28 -11.06 -37.71 -10.73
C ARG A 28 -11.38 -36.26 -10.36
N THR A 29 -12.23 -36.02 -9.36
CA THR A 29 -12.83 -34.69 -9.14
C THR A 29 -12.51 -34.01 -7.81
N ILE A 30 -11.88 -34.66 -6.82
CA ILE A 30 -11.66 -34.04 -5.49
C ILE A 30 -10.22 -33.54 -5.28
N LEU A 31 -9.23 -34.08 -6.01
CA LEU A 31 -7.80 -33.75 -5.80
C LEU A 31 -7.32 -32.54 -6.64
N GLU A 32 -7.99 -32.27 -7.76
CA GLU A 32 -7.62 -31.18 -8.68
C GLU A 32 -8.06 -29.79 -8.19
N ASP A 33 -8.97 -29.72 -7.21
CA ASP A 33 -9.43 -28.44 -6.64
C ASP A 33 -8.49 -27.90 -5.56
N LYS A 34 -7.88 -28.78 -4.75
CA LYS A 34 -6.89 -28.37 -3.73
C LYS A 34 -5.71 -27.62 -4.35
N MET A 35 -5.26 -28.04 -5.53
CA MET A 35 -4.13 -27.45 -6.25
C MET A 35 -4.49 -26.10 -6.89
N LYS A 36 -5.75 -25.89 -7.30
CA LYS A 36 -6.21 -24.64 -7.93
C LYS A 36 -6.55 -23.57 -6.90
N ILE A 37 -7.19 -23.94 -5.79
CA ILE A 37 -7.49 -23.05 -4.66
C ILE A 37 -6.18 -22.52 -4.06
N HIS A 38 -5.16 -23.37 -3.94
CA HIS A 38 -3.85 -22.97 -3.43
C HIS A 38 -3.10 -22.02 -4.38
N ARG A 39 -3.21 -22.24 -5.70
CA ARG A 39 -2.65 -21.33 -6.72
C ARG A 39 -3.37 -19.98 -6.72
N LEU A 40 -4.69 -19.98 -6.59
CA LEU A 40 -5.49 -18.76 -6.51
C LEU A 40 -5.18 -17.97 -5.23
N ALA A 41 -5.10 -18.65 -4.08
CA ALA A 41 -4.73 -18.03 -2.80
C ALA A 41 -3.31 -17.45 -2.84
N LEU A 42 -2.34 -18.14 -3.45
CA LEU A 42 -0.95 -17.67 -3.57
C LEU A 42 -0.82 -16.42 -4.46
N VAL A 43 -1.63 -16.31 -5.52
CA VAL A 43 -1.66 -15.13 -6.39
C VAL A 43 -2.30 -13.93 -5.67
N LEU A 44 -3.37 -14.16 -4.91
CA LEU A 44 -4.06 -13.11 -4.17
C LEU A 44 -3.21 -12.56 -3.00
N THR A 45 -2.50 -13.43 -2.26
CA THR A 45 -1.61 -12.98 -1.19
C THR A 45 -0.42 -12.18 -1.72
N ALA A 46 0.18 -12.61 -2.84
CA ALA A 46 1.24 -11.86 -3.50
C ALA A 46 0.76 -10.49 -4.02
N ALA A 47 -0.44 -10.41 -4.62
CA ALA A 47 -1.00 -9.15 -5.11
C ALA A 47 -1.31 -8.14 -3.98
N PHE A 48 -1.76 -8.63 -2.81
CA PHE A 48 -2.03 -7.81 -1.63
C PHE A 48 -0.74 -7.24 -1.01
N LEU A 49 0.31 -8.06 -0.94
CA LEU A 49 1.64 -7.63 -0.48
C LEU A 49 2.29 -6.58 -1.40
N VAL A 50 2.02 -6.63 -2.71
CA VAL A 50 2.49 -5.63 -3.68
C VAL A 50 1.72 -4.31 -3.59
N HIS A 51 0.43 -4.32 -3.23
CA HIS A 51 -0.39 -3.11 -3.15
C HIS A 51 -0.13 -2.22 -1.91
N LEU A 52 0.61 -2.69 -0.91
CA LEU A 52 0.86 -1.92 0.32
C LEU A 52 2.05 -0.95 0.25
N ASN A 53 2.87 -0.99 -0.81
CA ASN A 53 4.13 -0.24 -0.89
C ASN A 53 4.10 1.06 -1.72
N ALA A 54 2.93 1.50 -2.21
CA ALA A 54 2.84 2.69 -3.08
C ALA A 54 2.51 4.01 -2.36
N ALA A 55 2.27 4.01 -1.05
CA ALA A 55 1.66 5.16 -0.36
C ALA A 55 2.62 6.12 0.39
N HIS A 56 3.94 5.85 0.44
CA HIS A 56 4.84 6.54 1.39
C HIS A 56 5.89 7.49 0.79
N ALA A 57 5.78 7.88 -0.47
CA ALA A 57 6.76 8.76 -1.12
C ALA A 57 6.16 10.08 -1.64
N ALA A 58 5.40 10.82 -0.84
CA ALA A 58 5.06 12.23 -1.11
C ALA A 58 4.31 12.88 0.06
N GLN A 59 4.99 13.09 1.20
CA GLN A 59 4.57 14.14 2.13
C GLN A 59 5.77 15.02 2.41
N ALA A 60 6.31 15.61 1.34
CA ALA A 60 7.12 16.82 1.47
C ALA A 60 6.15 17.99 1.63
N ASP A 61 6.44 18.78 2.63
CA ASP A 61 5.65 19.82 3.27
C ASP A 61 4.88 20.75 2.32
N LYS A 62 3.65 21.11 2.70
CA LYS A 62 2.69 21.88 1.90
C LYS A 62 2.92 23.39 1.96
N ASP A 63 4.16 23.83 2.13
CA ASP A 63 4.46 25.24 2.32
C ASP A 63 5.19 25.81 1.10
N THR A 64 4.49 25.79 -0.04
CA THR A 64 4.88 26.51 -1.26
C THR A 64 4.42 27.96 -1.16
N GLY A 65 5.18 28.78 -0.43
CA GLY A 65 4.90 30.21 -0.30
C GLY A 65 5.75 30.89 0.78
N PRO A 66 5.84 32.23 0.77
CA PRO A 66 6.41 32.97 1.88
C PRO A 66 5.50 32.83 3.09
N GLN A 67 6.06 32.51 4.24
CA GLN A 67 5.32 32.41 5.50
C GLN A 67 5.80 33.47 6.47
N ILE A 68 4.90 33.91 7.34
CA ILE A 68 5.25 34.84 8.41
C ILE A 68 4.92 34.19 9.75
N GLN A 69 5.93 34.12 10.61
CA GLN A 69 5.79 33.61 11.97
C GLN A 69 6.35 34.65 12.93
N LEU A 70 5.50 35.09 13.87
CA LEU A 70 5.88 36.03 14.92
C LEU A 70 5.97 35.28 16.23
N THR A 71 7.02 35.56 17.03
CA THR A 71 7.12 35.01 18.38
C THR A 71 6.11 35.64 19.33
N GLU A 72 5.84 36.93 19.14
CA GLU A 72 4.94 37.73 19.94
C GLU A 72 4.11 38.61 19.00
N THR A 73 2.79 38.60 19.16
CA THR A 73 1.87 39.39 18.33
C THR A 73 1.49 40.72 18.96
N THR A 74 1.71 40.85 20.27
CA THR A 74 1.24 41.99 21.06
C THR A 74 2.22 42.24 22.19
N HIS A 75 2.50 43.51 22.45
CA HIS A 75 3.29 43.96 23.58
C HIS A 75 2.57 45.13 24.23
N ASP A 76 2.42 45.07 25.55
CA ASP A 76 1.84 46.14 26.35
C ASP A 76 2.99 46.82 27.11
N PHE A 77 3.13 48.12 26.93
CA PHE A 77 4.15 48.92 27.60
C PHE A 77 3.77 49.27 29.04
N GLY A 78 2.50 49.09 29.44
CA GLY A 78 2.01 49.34 30.79
C GLY A 78 2.00 50.82 31.18
N GLU A 79 2.35 51.10 32.45
CA GLU A 79 2.52 52.47 32.93
C GLU A 79 3.85 53.04 32.43
N VAL A 80 3.78 54.13 31.69
CA VAL A 80 4.93 54.77 31.05
C VAL A 80 5.07 56.21 31.52
N ASP A 81 6.30 56.62 31.84
CA ASP A 81 6.59 58.00 32.25
C ASP A 81 6.52 58.95 31.05
N GLU A 82 5.97 60.14 31.26
CA GLU A 82 5.89 61.18 30.22
C GLU A 82 7.29 61.57 29.74
N GLY A 83 7.57 61.35 28.45
CA GLY A 83 8.85 61.66 27.81
C GLY A 83 9.83 60.49 27.71
N ALA A 84 9.49 59.30 28.21
CA ALA A 84 10.31 58.10 28.02
C ALA A 84 10.20 57.57 26.58
N LEU A 85 11.35 57.26 25.95
CA LEU A 85 11.39 56.55 24.68
C LEU A 85 11.42 55.04 24.95
N LEU A 86 10.36 54.35 24.54
CA LEU A 86 10.22 52.90 24.70
C LEU A 86 10.34 52.22 23.35
N GLU A 87 11.19 51.19 23.29
CA GLU A 87 11.39 50.38 22.09
C GLU A 87 11.13 48.90 22.41
N HIS A 88 10.24 48.27 21.64
CA HIS A 88 10.07 46.82 21.65
C HIS A 88 10.45 46.23 20.30
N ARG A 89 11.14 45.08 20.29
CA ARG A 89 11.64 44.43 19.08
C ARG A 89 10.90 43.13 18.82
N PHE A 90 10.07 43.13 17.79
CA PHE A 90 9.42 41.91 17.32
C PHE A 90 10.36 41.08 16.45
N LYS A 91 10.42 39.77 16.71
CA LYS A 91 11.13 38.81 15.88
C LYS A 91 10.17 38.24 14.84
N VAL A 92 10.51 38.43 13.57
CA VAL A 92 9.76 37.90 12.43
C VAL A 92 10.59 36.81 11.76
N LEU A 93 10.00 35.63 11.58
CA LEU A 93 10.62 34.50 10.90
C LEU A 93 9.84 34.19 9.63
N ASN A 94 10.58 33.82 8.58
CA ASN A 94 10.02 33.28 7.34
C ASN A 94 10.39 31.81 7.20
N PRO A 95 9.57 30.88 7.73
CA PRO A 95 9.80 29.44 7.58
C PRO A 95 9.47 28.92 6.16
N GLY A 96 8.89 29.77 5.30
CA GLY A 96 8.53 29.41 3.94
C GLY A 96 9.73 29.26 3.01
N ASN A 97 9.48 28.65 1.84
CA ASN A 97 10.51 28.40 0.82
C ASN A 97 10.67 29.53 -0.20
N GLN A 98 10.04 30.68 0.02
CA GLN A 98 10.08 31.85 -0.86
C GLN A 98 10.41 33.12 -0.07
N THR A 99 10.95 34.13 -0.75
CA THR A 99 11.31 35.41 -0.13
C THR A 99 10.08 36.16 0.38
N LEU A 100 10.08 36.53 1.67
CA LEU A 100 9.06 37.37 2.28
C LEU A 100 9.42 38.86 2.11
N HIS A 101 8.56 39.61 1.42
CA HIS A 101 8.70 41.06 1.25
C HIS A 101 7.71 41.78 2.19
N ILE A 102 8.20 42.71 3.02
CA ILE A 102 7.39 43.47 3.98
C ILE A 102 7.29 44.91 3.49
N GLU A 103 6.09 45.34 3.09
CA GLU A 103 5.89 46.65 2.48
C GLU A 103 5.56 47.76 3.49
N LYS A 104 4.74 47.44 4.50
CA LYS A 104 4.27 48.42 5.47
C LYS A 104 4.10 47.78 6.84
N VAL A 105 4.52 48.50 7.87
CA VAL A 105 4.27 48.19 9.27
C VAL A 105 3.54 49.38 9.88
N SER A 106 2.52 49.12 10.70
CA SER A 106 1.75 50.18 11.37
C SER A 106 1.42 49.73 12.78
N PRO A 107 1.64 50.59 13.80
CA PRO A 107 1.16 50.33 15.14
C PRO A 107 -0.37 50.41 15.16
N SER A 108 -1.01 49.55 15.95
CA SER A 108 -2.47 49.51 16.17
C SER A 108 -2.84 50.05 17.54
#